data_AF-A0A9N9YRH3-F1
#
_entry.id   AF-A0A9N9YRH3-F1
#
_cell.length_a   1.000
_cell.length_b   1.000
_cell.length_c   1.000
_cell.angle_alpha   90.00
_cell.angle_beta   90.00
_cell.angle_gamma   90.00
#
_symmetry.space_group_name_H-M   'P 1'
#
loop_
_entity.id
_entity.type
_entity.pdbx_description
1 polymer ?
#
loop_
_entity_poly.entity_id
_entity_poly.type
_entity_poly.pdbx_seq_one_letter_code
_entity_poly.pdbx_strand_id
1 'polypeptide(L)'
;MSAQCQVFATNFNPNGVRMGNKVLRQRLRGPALAAYYPRRVATIKDVREEFGPGLDTWEDAEEDRFEYIDELKERGKGAPKKKSAPPTTKPGAGGKRR
;
A
#
# COMPACT_ATOMS: atom_id res chain seq x y z
N MET A 1 -30.50 -32.03 -29.92
CA MET A 1 -29.66 -30.96 -29.32
C MET A 1 -30.30 -30.34 -28.07
N SER A 2 -31.58 -29.92 -28.09
CA SER A 2 -32.27 -29.39 -26.90
C SER A 2 -32.24 -30.34 -25.68
N ALA A 3 -32.56 -31.63 -25.87
CA ALA A 3 -32.57 -32.62 -24.79
C ALA A 3 -31.19 -32.80 -24.11
N GLN A 4 -30.09 -32.73 -24.88
CA GLN A 4 -28.73 -32.79 -24.32
C GLN A 4 -28.42 -31.56 -23.46
N CYS A 5 -28.83 -30.37 -23.92
CA CYS A 5 -28.66 -29.13 -23.15
C CYS A 5 -29.39 -29.18 -21.80
N GLN A 6 -30.57 -29.80 -21.74
CA GLN A 6 -31.32 -30.04 -20.51
C GLN A 6 -30.58 -31.02 -19.57
N VAL A 7 -30.07 -32.13 -20.11
CA VAL A 7 -29.32 -33.12 -19.32
C VAL A 7 -28.04 -32.53 -18.71
N PHE A 8 -27.32 -31.69 -19.45
CA PHE A 8 -26.03 -31.14 -19.00
C PHE A 8 -26.09 -29.70 -18.45
N ALA A 9 -27.30 -29.17 -18.21
CA ALA A 9 -27.50 -27.79 -17.74
C ALA A 9 -26.73 -26.74 -18.56
N THR A 10 -26.71 -26.91 -19.89
CA THR A 10 -26.07 -25.96 -20.82
C THR A 10 -27.12 -25.13 -21.55
N ASN A 11 -26.77 -23.90 -21.95
CA ASN A 11 -27.69 -23.01 -22.66
C ASN A 11 -27.88 -23.46 -24.12
N PHE A 12 -29.14 -23.60 -24.55
CA PHE A 12 -29.52 -23.85 -25.94
C PHE A 12 -29.85 -22.52 -26.65
N ASN A 13 -29.16 -22.18 -27.75
CA ASN A 13 -29.34 -20.92 -28.49
C ASN A 13 -29.48 -21.19 -30.01
N PRO A 14 -30.68 -21.54 -30.48
CA PRO A 14 -30.91 -21.89 -31.89
C PRO A 14 -30.81 -20.69 -32.85
N ASN A 15 -31.15 -19.48 -32.38
CA ASN A 15 -31.17 -18.26 -33.17
C ASN A 15 -29.82 -17.52 -33.21
N GLY A 16 -28.79 -18.04 -32.52
CA GLY A 16 -27.45 -17.44 -32.51
C GLY A 16 -27.38 -16.04 -31.88
N VAL A 17 -28.34 -15.68 -31.02
CA VAL A 17 -28.42 -14.32 -30.45
C VAL A 17 -27.28 -14.07 -29.45
N ARG A 18 -26.77 -12.83 -29.38
CA ARG A 18 -25.69 -12.44 -28.46
C ARG A 18 -26.21 -12.25 -27.03
N MET A 19 -26.26 -13.33 -26.25
CA MET A 19 -26.74 -13.32 -24.85
C MET A 19 -25.68 -12.97 -23.79
N GLY A 20 -24.45 -12.57 -24.17
CA GLY A 20 -23.41 -12.19 -23.20
C GLY A 20 -22.75 -13.33 -22.41
N ASN A 21 -23.16 -14.59 -22.62
CA ASN A 21 -22.59 -15.78 -21.94
C ASN A 21 -21.06 -15.91 -22.05
N LYS A 22 -20.42 -15.30 -23.05
CA LYS A 22 -18.96 -15.23 -23.18
C LYS A 22 -18.32 -14.54 -21.97
N VAL A 23 -18.92 -13.46 -21.47
CA VAL A 23 -18.38 -12.67 -20.35
C VAL A 23 -18.54 -13.43 -19.05
N LEU A 24 -19.71 -14.03 -18.80
CA LEU A 24 -19.97 -14.79 -17.56
C LEU A 24 -19.15 -16.08 -17.45
N ARG A 25 -18.80 -16.71 -18.58
CA ARG A 25 -17.94 -17.90 -18.61
C ARG A 25 -16.45 -17.59 -18.45
N GLN A 26 -16.04 -16.32 -18.58
CA GLN A 26 -14.64 -15.96 -18.36
C GLN A 26 -14.29 -16.16 -16.89
N ARG A 27 -13.23 -16.94 -16.64
CA ARG A 27 -12.68 -17.10 -15.30
C ARG A 27 -12.16 -15.76 -14.80
N LEU A 28 -12.52 -15.40 -13.57
CA LEU A 28 -12.04 -14.18 -12.92
C LEU A 28 -10.52 -14.27 -12.71
N ARG A 29 -9.80 -13.20 -13.06
CA ARG A 29 -8.34 -13.08 -12.90
C ARG A 29 -7.92 -12.25 -11.68
N GLY A 30 -8.89 -11.69 -10.95
CA GLY A 30 -8.65 -10.80 -9.80
C GLY A 30 -7.67 -11.34 -8.77
N PRO A 31 -7.81 -12.58 -8.27
CA PRO A 31 -6.89 -13.14 -7.28
C PRO A 31 -5.44 -13.23 -7.76
N ALA A 32 -5.23 -13.59 -9.03
CA ALA A 32 -3.90 -13.69 -9.62
C ALA A 32 -3.24 -12.31 -9.75
N LEU A 33 -4.01 -11.28 -10.09
CA LEU A 33 -3.50 -9.91 -10.20
C LEU A 33 -3.23 -9.27 -8.83
N ALA A 34 -4.09 -9.54 -7.84
CA ALA A 34 -3.93 -9.02 -6.49
C ALA A 34 -2.68 -9.58 -5.79
N ALA A 35 -2.25 -10.79 -6.14
CA ALA A 35 -1.06 -11.44 -5.60
C ALA A 35 0.24 -11.07 -6.34
N TYR A 36 0.24 -10.02 -7.17
CA TYR A 36 1.43 -9.62 -7.95
C TYR A 36 2.63 -9.25 -7.08
N TYR A 37 2.41 -8.45 -6.03
CA TYR A 37 3.44 -8.17 -5.03
C TYR A 37 3.33 -9.15 -3.87
N PRO A 38 4.46 -9.67 -3.36
CA PRO A 38 4.47 -10.48 -2.13
C PRO A 38 3.79 -9.72 -0.99
N ARG A 39 3.02 -10.46 -0.18
CA ARG A 39 2.46 -9.90 1.05
C ARG A 39 3.61 -9.59 2.01
N ARG A 40 3.45 -8.55 2.83
CA ARG A 40 4.36 -8.30 3.95
C ARG A 40 4.31 -9.52 4.87
N VAL A 41 5.48 -10.13 5.07
CA VAL A 41 5.70 -11.22 6.03
C VAL A 41 6.15 -10.61 7.36
N ALA A 42 6.74 -11.41 8.24
CA ALA A 42 7.33 -10.92 9.49
C ALA A 42 8.43 -9.88 9.22
N THR A 43 8.34 -8.77 9.94
CA THR A 43 9.32 -7.69 10.00
C THR A 43 10.10 -7.76 11.32
N ILE A 44 11.22 -7.03 11.44
CA ILE A 44 12.01 -6.96 12.68
C ILE A 44 11.16 -6.41 13.84
N LYS A 45 10.18 -5.55 13.54
CA LYS A 45 9.20 -5.04 14.51
C LYS A 45 8.34 -6.15 15.11
N ASP A 46 7.88 -7.09 14.28
CA ASP A 46 7.09 -8.23 14.73
C ASP A 46 7.94 -9.17 15.62
N VAL A 47 9.22 -9.35 15.28
CA VAL A 47 10.17 -10.12 16.11
C VAL A 47 10.39 -9.45 17.46
N ARG A 48 10.56 -8.12 17.48
CA ARG A 48 10.75 -7.37 18.73
C ARG A 48 9.52 -7.43 19.64
N GLU A 49 8.32 -7.36 19.06
CA GLU A 49 7.07 -7.46 19.81
C GLU A 49 6.89 -8.85 20.42
N GLU A 50 7.22 -9.91 19.69
CA GLU A 50 7.05 -11.29 20.15
C GLU A 50 8.14 -11.72 21.16
N PHE A 51 9.39 -11.27 21.00
CA PHE A 51 10.54 -11.80 21.77
C PHE A 51 11.21 -10.79 22.71
N GLY A 52 10.80 -9.52 22.72
CA GLY A 52 11.38 -8.47 23.57
C GLY A 52 10.80 -8.51 24.99
N PRO A 53 11.29 -9.40 25.85
CA PRO A 53 12.42 -9.03 26.70
C PRO A 53 13.55 -10.08 26.77
N GLY A 54 13.41 -11.21 26.05
CA GLY A 54 14.41 -12.28 26.02
C GLY A 54 15.43 -12.14 24.89
N LEU A 55 15.08 -11.41 23.83
CA LEU A 55 15.94 -11.13 22.70
C LEU A 55 15.99 -9.64 22.42
N ASP A 56 17.19 -9.08 22.47
CA ASP A 56 17.45 -7.71 22.01
C ASP A 56 17.69 -7.75 20.50
N THR A 57 16.88 -7.02 19.75
CA THR A 57 16.92 -7.00 18.27
C THR A 57 17.27 -5.61 17.79
N TRP A 58 18.29 -5.53 16.94
CA TRP A 58 18.79 -4.29 16.32
C TRP A 58 18.38 -4.27 14.85
N GLU A 59 17.94 -3.11 14.35
CA GLU A 59 17.61 -2.91 12.93
C GLU A 59 18.62 -1.92 12.35
N ASP A 60 19.76 -2.44 11.89
CA ASP A 60 20.91 -1.66 11.44
C ASP A 60 20.52 -0.53 10.45
N ALA A 61 19.67 -0.84 9.48
CA ALA A 61 19.22 0.14 8.49
C ALA A 61 18.36 1.27 9.08
N GLU A 62 17.63 1.00 10.17
CA GLU A 62 16.86 2.02 10.88
C GLU A 62 17.77 2.87 11.78
N GLU A 63 18.77 2.25 12.41
CA GLU A 63 19.80 2.92 13.22
C GLU A 63 20.70 3.85 12.38
N ASP A 64 21.26 3.36 11.28
CA ASP A 64 22.04 4.16 10.31
C ASP A 64 21.24 5.39 9.84
N ARG A 65 19.94 5.20 9.62
CA ARG A 65 19.05 6.30 9.21
C ARG A 65 18.89 7.34 10.32
N PHE A 66 18.83 6.93 11.58
CA PHE A 66 18.74 7.86 12.70
C PHE A 66 20.04 8.62 12.90
N GLU A 67 21.19 7.93 12.85
CA GLU A 67 22.51 8.58 12.91
C GLU A 67 22.67 9.63 11.81
N TYR A 68 22.36 9.25 10.56
CA TYR A 68 22.40 10.19 9.43
C TYR A 68 21.50 11.42 9.65
N ILE A 69 20.31 11.23 10.23
CA ILE A 69 19.39 12.33 10.53
C ILE A 69 19.99 13.26 11.60
N ASP A 70 20.65 12.72 12.61
CA ASP A 70 21.24 13.50 13.69
C ASP A 70 22.47 14.27 13.21
N GLU A 71 23.33 13.67 12.40
CA GLU A 71 24.43 14.37 11.73
C GLU A 71 23.94 15.57 10.89
N LEU A 72 22.83 15.41 10.16
CA LEU A 72 22.23 16.49 9.38
C LEU A 72 21.74 17.63 10.28
N LYS A 73 21.15 17.32 11.44
CA LYS A 73 20.67 18.33 12.40
C LYS A 73 21.84 19.12 12.98
N GLU A 74 22.92 18.46 13.37
CA GLU A 74 24.13 19.10 13.91
C GLU A 74 24.71 20.15 12.95
N ARG A 75 24.70 19.86 11.64
CA ARG A 75 25.22 20.75 10.60
C ARG A 75 24.20 21.80 10.13
N GLY A 76 23.01 21.84 10.73
CA GLY A 76 21.91 22.72 10.30
C GLY A 76 21.38 22.39 8.90
N LYS A 77 21.59 21.16 8.43
CA LYS A 77 21.12 20.62 7.14
C LYS A 77 19.92 19.68 7.28
N GLY A 78 19.35 19.60 8.48
CA GLY A 78 18.12 18.86 8.73
C GLY A 78 16.95 19.38 7.90
N ALA A 79 15.98 18.50 7.63
CA ALA A 79 14.77 18.86 6.91
C ALA A 79 14.02 20.01 7.62
N PRO A 80 13.51 21.02 6.89
CA PRO A 80 12.75 22.10 7.48
C PRO A 80 11.45 21.57 8.10
N LYS A 81 10.92 22.31 9.09
CA LYS A 81 9.66 21.94 9.74
C LYS A 81 8.52 21.85 8.72
N LYS A 82 7.87 20.69 8.64
CA LYS A 82 6.68 20.47 7.80
C LYS A 82 5.60 21.51 8.14
N LYS A 83 5.10 22.22 7.13
CA LYS A 83 4.00 23.19 7.31
C LYS A 83 2.72 22.44 7.65
N SER A 84 2.03 22.86 8.71
CA SER A 84 0.77 22.26 9.16
C SER A 84 -0.47 23.03 8.68
N ALA A 85 -0.28 24.18 8.04
CA ALA A 85 -1.36 25.05 7.58
C ALA A 85 -1.05 25.59 6.17
N PRO A 86 -2.07 26.02 5.41
CA PRO A 86 -1.88 26.72 4.14
C PRO A 86 -0.97 27.94 4.32
N PRO A 87 -0.24 28.37 3.28
CA PRO A 87 0.57 29.56 3.34
C PRO A 87 -0.34 30.79 3.54
N THR A 88 -0.46 31.26 4.77
CA THR A 88 -1.04 32.57 5.05
C THR A 88 -0.04 33.64 4.58
N THR A 89 -0.49 34.59 3.77
CA THR A 89 0.24 35.85 3.50
C THR A 89 0.33 36.63 4.82
N LYS A 90 1.36 36.37 5.63
CA LYS A 90 1.73 37.32 6.69
C LYS A 90 2.49 38.47 6.03
N PRO A 91 2.04 39.73 6.18
CA PRO A 91 2.80 40.88 5.71
C PRO A 91 4.10 40.97 6.53
N GLY A 92 5.11 41.56 5.92
CA GLY A 92 6.45 41.68 6.48
C GLY A 92 6.48 42.28 7.89
N ALA A 93 7.57 41.94 8.58
CA ALA A 93 8.00 42.44 9.88
C ALA A 93 7.55 43.88 10.17
N GLY A 94 6.52 44.03 11.01
CA GLY A 94 6.15 45.29 11.64
C GLY A 94 6.78 45.39 13.02
N GLY A 95 7.89 46.13 13.11
CA GLY A 95 8.23 46.98 14.26
C GLY A 95 8.68 46.33 15.57
N LYS A 96 9.92 46.66 15.97
CA LYS A 96 10.42 46.56 17.35
C LYS A 96 9.40 47.14 18.33
N ARG A 97 9.19 46.45 19.46
CA ARG A 97 8.71 47.09 20.69
C ARG A 97 9.77 46.93 21.77
N ARG A 98 10.24 48.09 22.25
CA ARG A 98 11.04 48.30 23.45
C ARG A 98 10.21 47.95 24.67
#